data_AF-A0A3S4AVB7-F1
#
_entry.id   AF-A0A3S4AVB7-F1
#
_cell.length_a   1.000
_cell.length_b   1.000
_cell.length_c   1.000
_cell.angle_alpha   90.00
_cell.angle_beta   90.00
_cell.angle_gamma   90.00
#
_symmetry.space_group_name_H-M   'P 1'
#
loop_
_entity.id
_entity.type
_entity.pdbx_description
1 polymer ?
#
loop_
_entity_poly.entity_id
_entity_poly.type
_entity_poly.pdbx_seq_one_letter_code
_entity_poly.pdbx_strand_id
1 'polypeptide(L)'
;MSDHQCNSLMDLINLKTQKEPPWSAEVWEKARNGTLPPTRPRRFPVLLTPDGPISSPGELQKLAETASLPEAVVTSQVDENGQEIRKVTICQVNYDERKRIEEKADVGFGVAENFKVLFNGNVRQALVVKRLKEGAAARDEDKEEDKNEDEEAR
;
A
#
# COMPACT_ATOMS: atom_id res chain seq x y z
N MET A 1 -34.60 -47.78 -27.93
CA MET A 1 -34.77 -47.78 -26.46
C MET A 1 -33.46 -47.26 -25.89
N SER A 2 -33.30 -45.94 -25.89
CA SER A 2 -33.45 -45.04 -24.73
C SER A 2 -32.48 -45.32 -23.59
N ASP A 3 -31.54 -44.37 -23.44
CA ASP A 3 -31.16 -43.65 -22.22
C ASP A 3 -30.86 -44.49 -20.95
N HIS A 4 -29.74 -44.35 -20.25
CA HIS A 4 -29.10 -43.12 -19.82
C HIS A 4 -27.61 -43.37 -19.52
N GLN A 5 -26.70 -42.66 -20.20
CA GLN A 5 -25.44 -42.30 -19.55
C GLN A 5 -25.74 -41.05 -18.72
N CYS A 6 -25.94 -41.25 -17.41
CA CYS A 6 -25.97 -40.18 -16.43
C CYS A 6 -24.59 -39.50 -16.40
N ASN A 7 -24.37 -38.50 -17.24
CA ASN A 7 -23.32 -37.52 -17.02
C ASN A 7 -23.78 -36.65 -15.84
N SER A 8 -23.28 -36.98 -14.64
CA SER A 8 -23.58 -36.27 -13.41
C SER A 8 -23.29 -34.78 -13.61
N LEU A 9 -24.28 -33.93 -13.32
CA LEU A 9 -24.14 -32.47 -13.36
C LEU A 9 -22.94 -32.00 -12.52
N MET A 10 -22.57 -32.76 -11.48
CA MET A 10 -21.40 -32.49 -10.64
C MET A 10 -20.07 -32.65 -11.39
N ASP A 11 -19.95 -33.57 -12.35
CA ASP A 11 -18.72 -33.75 -13.12
C ASP A 11 -18.52 -32.61 -14.13
N LEU A 12 -19.61 -32.11 -14.70
CA LEU A 12 -19.63 -30.93 -15.56
C LEU A 12 -19.34 -29.63 -14.80
N ILE A 13 -19.73 -29.54 -13.53
CA ILE A 13 -19.44 -28.40 -12.65
C ILE A 13 -17.97 -28.44 -12.20
N ASN A 14 -17.43 -29.61 -11.86
CA ASN A 14 -16.03 -29.75 -11.45
C ASN A 14 -15.04 -29.41 -12.58
N LEU A 15 -15.37 -29.71 -13.84
CA LEU A 15 -14.52 -29.34 -14.98
C LEU A 15 -14.47 -27.81 -15.22
N LYS A 16 -15.55 -27.08 -14.92
CA LYS A 16 -15.61 -25.61 -15.07
C LYS A 16 -14.94 -24.84 -13.93
N THR A 17 -14.53 -25.52 -12.86
CA THR A 17 -14.02 -24.88 -11.62
C THR A 17 -12.54 -25.12 -11.39
N GLN A 18 -11.85 -25.86 -12.27
CA GLN A 18 -10.39 -25.84 -12.31
C GLN A 18 -9.92 -24.56 -13.00
N LYS A 19 -9.95 -23.44 -12.26
CA LYS A 19 -9.06 -22.33 -12.59
C LYS A 19 -7.66 -22.88 -12.39
N GLU A 20 -6.95 -23.08 -13.49
CA GLU A 20 -5.51 -23.31 -13.44
C GLU A 20 -4.90 -22.28 -12.48
N PRO A 21 -4.02 -22.71 -11.55
CA PRO A 21 -3.36 -21.76 -10.68
C PRO A 21 -2.73 -20.67 -11.56
N PRO A 22 -2.78 -19.40 -11.12
CA PRO A 22 -2.39 -18.26 -11.96
C PRO A 22 -0.94 -18.34 -12.45
N TRP A 23 -0.14 -19.26 -11.88
CA TRP A 23 1.24 -19.54 -12.19
C TRP A 23 1.47 -21.04 -12.37
N SER A 24 2.34 -21.38 -13.32
CA SER A 24 2.86 -22.74 -13.48
C SER A 24 3.68 -23.18 -12.25
N ALA A 25 3.83 -24.50 -12.07
CA ALA A 25 4.63 -25.07 -10.98
C ALA A 25 6.08 -24.56 -10.98
N GLU A 26 6.65 -24.34 -12.16
CA GLU A 26 8.00 -23.78 -12.34
C GLU A 26 8.11 -22.33 -11.84
N VAL A 27 7.07 -21.51 -12.07
CA VAL A 27 7.02 -20.12 -11.58
C VAL A 27 6.88 -20.11 -10.06
N TRP A 28 6.12 -21.05 -9.48
CA TRP A 28 6.04 -21.24 -8.04
C TRP A 28 7.37 -21.63 -7.41
N GLU A 29 8.11 -22.53 -8.04
CA GLU A 29 9.42 -22.96 -7.57
C GLU A 29 10.46 -21.83 -7.64
N LYS A 30 10.47 -21.06 -8.74
CA LYS A 30 11.31 -19.86 -8.85
C LYS A 30 10.95 -18.79 -7.81
N ALA A 31 9.66 -18.63 -7.49
CA ALA A 31 9.22 -17.73 -6.42
C ALA A 31 9.72 -18.20 -5.05
N ARG A 32 9.57 -19.49 -4.77
CA ARG A 32 10.00 -20.12 -3.51
C ARG A 32 11.51 -20.06 -3.32
N ASN A 33 12.26 -20.21 -4.42
CA ASN A 33 13.71 -20.23 -4.43
C ASN A 33 14.32 -18.82 -4.63
N GLY A 34 13.49 -17.76 -4.60
CA GLY A 34 13.93 -16.37 -4.74
C GLY A 34 14.60 -16.04 -6.08
N THR A 35 14.40 -16.87 -7.09
CA THR A 35 15.08 -16.80 -8.40
C THR A 35 14.20 -16.15 -9.48
N LEU A 36 12.96 -15.77 -9.15
CA LEU A 36 12.20 -14.90 -10.04
C LEU A 36 12.93 -13.56 -10.16
N PRO A 37 13.19 -13.08 -11.40
CA PRO A 37 13.69 -11.73 -11.56
C PRO A 37 12.72 -10.79 -10.83
N PRO A 38 13.20 -9.76 -10.12
CA PRO A 38 12.33 -8.85 -9.42
C PRO A 38 11.34 -8.31 -10.45
N THR A 39 10.08 -8.74 -10.34
CA THR A 39 8.99 -8.04 -11.02
C THR A 39 9.15 -6.58 -10.60
N ARG A 40 9.11 -5.66 -11.58
CA ARG A 40 9.43 -4.22 -11.36
C ARG A 40 9.00 -3.81 -9.96
N PRO A 41 9.89 -3.24 -9.14
CA PRO A 41 9.66 -3.08 -7.71
C PRO A 41 8.26 -2.53 -7.47
N ARG A 42 7.42 -3.34 -6.83
CA ARG A 42 5.99 -3.05 -6.71
C ARG A 42 5.82 -1.71 -6.00
N ARG A 43 5.29 -0.73 -6.72
CA ARG A 43 4.95 0.58 -6.17
C ARG A 43 3.49 0.63 -5.72
N PHE A 44 3.24 1.39 -4.67
CA PHE A 44 1.94 1.62 -4.07
C PHE A 44 1.60 3.11 -4.18
N PRO A 45 0.43 3.47 -4.73
CA PRO A 45 -0.01 4.85 -4.72
C PRO A 45 -0.45 5.26 -3.32
N VAL A 46 0.02 6.41 -2.85
CA VAL A 46 -0.42 7.07 -1.61
C VAL A 46 -1.08 8.38 -1.99
N LEU A 47 -2.31 8.59 -1.54
CA LEU A 47 -3.05 9.82 -1.80
C LEU A 47 -2.50 10.98 -0.96
N LEU A 48 -2.24 12.11 -1.61
CA LEU A 48 -2.01 13.37 -0.93
C LEU A 48 -3.35 14.11 -0.81
N THR A 49 -3.76 14.40 0.41
CA THR A 49 -5.02 15.09 0.70
C THR A 49 -4.71 16.48 1.25
N PRO A 50 -5.10 17.57 0.55
CA PRO A 50 -4.80 18.93 0.99
C PRO A 50 -5.27 19.22 2.43
N ASP A 51 -6.43 18.70 2.81
CA ASP A 51 -7.03 18.88 4.14
C ASP A 51 -6.75 17.69 5.09
N GLY A 52 -5.87 16.77 4.70
CA GLY A 52 -5.59 15.57 5.47
C GLY A 52 -4.22 15.56 6.17
N PRO A 53 -3.90 14.47 6.89
CA PRO A 53 -2.66 14.38 7.66
C PRO A 53 -1.38 14.41 6.82
N ILE A 54 -1.51 14.13 5.51
CA ILE A 54 -0.42 14.17 4.55
C ILE A 54 -0.91 14.93 3.32
N SER A 55 -0.52 16.20 3.25
CA SER A 55 -0.90 17.14 2.20
C SER A 55 0.18 17.28 1.13
N SER A 56 1.43 16.92 1.45
CA SER A 56 2.59 17.16 0.61
C SER A 56 3.54 15.96 0.50
N PRO A 57 4.38 15.91 -0.55
CA PRO A 57 5.42 14.88 -0.66
C PRO A 57 6.43 14.93 0.49
N GLY A 58 6.71 16.11 1.06
CA GLY A 58 7.66 16.27 2.16
C GLY A 58 7.16 15.66 3.46
N GLU A 59 5.87 15.79 3.76
CA GLU A 59 5.25 15.12 4.91
C GLU A 59 5.24 13.60 4.73
N LEU A 60 4.95 13.14 3.51
CA LEU A 60 5.04 11.71 3.19
C LEU A 60 6.47 11.20 3.33
N GLN A 61 7.47 11.98 2.92
CA GLN A 61 8.88 11.62 3.06
C GLN A 61 9.24 11.39 4.52
N LYS A 62 8.84 12.30 5.41
CA LYS A 62 9.08 12.17 6.86
C LYS A 62 8.38 10.95 7.44
N LEU A 63 7.12 10.72 7.05
CA LEU A 63 6.35 9.58 7.52
C LEU A 63 6.94 8.24 7.06
N ALA A 64 7.30 8.14 5.78
CA ALA A 64 7.84 6.94 5.14
C ALA A 64 9.35 6.77 5.29
N GLU A 65 10.04 7.73 5.92
CA GLU A 65 11.50 7.81 6.06
C GLU A 65 12.22 7.62 4.72
N THR A 66 11.74 8.32 3.70
CA THR A 66 12.26 8.16 2.34
C THR A 66 13.55 8.96 2.17
N ALA A 67 14.58 8.35 1.57
CA ALA A 67 15.88 8.99 1.35
C ALA A 67 15.78 10.25 0.45
N SER A 68 14.82 10.26 -0.47
CA SER A 68 14.54 11.37 -1.37
C SER A 68 13.07 11.76 -1.32
N LEU A 69 12.77 13.00 -1.71
CA LEU A 69 11.40 13.48 -1.84
C LEU A 69 10.64 12.59 -2.84
N PRO A 70 9.50 11.97 -2.46
CA PRO A 70 8.74 11.12 -3.36
C PRO A 70 8.10 11.96 -4.49
N GLU A 71 8.05 11.39 -5.69
CA GLU A 71 7.48 12.06 -6.85
C GLU A 71 5.96 12.16 -6.73
N ALA A 72 5.46 13.40 -6.82
CA ALA A 72 4.04 13.70 -6.87
C ALA A 72 3.52 13.62 -8.31
N VAL A 73 2.50 12.81 -8.53
CA VAL A 73 1.88 12.61 -9.84
C VAL A 73 0.38 12.91 -9.74
N VAL A 74 -0.12 13.74 -10.65
CA VAL A 74 -1.55 13.99 -10.80
C VAL A 74 -2.16 12.83 -11.60
N THR A 75 -3.20 12.21 -11.05
CA THR A 75 -3.93 11.11 -11.69
C THR A 75 -5.44 11.26 -11.47
N SER A 76 -6.21 10.31 -12.01
CA SER A 76 -7.67 10.25 -11.88
C SER A 76 -8.06 9.31 -10.75
N GLN A 77 -8.91 9.77 -9.83
CA GLN A 77 -9.73 8.90 -9.01
C GLN A 77 -10.80 8.28 -9.90
N VAL A 78 -11.05 6.98 -9.74
CA VAL A 78 -12.04 6.26 -10.53
C VAL A 78 -13.10 5.59 -9.66
N ASP A 79 -14.29 5.40 -10.21
CA ASP A 79 -15.39 4.67 -9.57
C ASP A 79 -15.22 3.14 -9.67
N GLU A 80 -16.25 2.39 -9.28
CA GLU A 80 -16.23 0.92 -9.36
C GLU A 80 -16.18 0.40 -10.80
N ASN A 81 -16.66 1.18 -11.76
CA ASN A 81 -16.66 0.88 -13.19
C ASN A 81 -15.37 1.35 -13.89
N GLY A 82 -14.46 2.01 -13.17
CA GLY A 82 -13.24 2.59 -13.71
C GLY A 82 -13.45 3.94 -14.40
N GLN A 83 -14.62 4.57 -14.26
CA GLN A 83 -14.89 5.91 -14.78
C GLN A 83 -14.23 6.97 -13.91
N GLU A 84 -13.64 7.99 -14.54
CA GLU A 84 -13.00 9.10 -13.84
C GLU A 84 -14.03 9.93 -13.06
N ILE A 85 -13.77 10.10 -11.76
CA ILE A 85 -14.57 10.95 -10.85
C ILE A 85 -13.95 12.35 -10.79
N ARG A 86 -12.64 12.44 -10.51
CA ARG A 86 -11.90 13.69 -10.36
C ARG A 86 -10.39 13.47 -10.45
N LYS A 87 -9.64 14.57 -10.63
CA LYS A 87 -8.18 14.56 -10.51
C LYS A 87 -7.75 14.58 -9.04
N VAL A 88 -6.68 13.86 -8.74
CA VAL A 88 -6.08 13.71 -7.41
C VAL A 88 -4.56 13.64 -7.55
N THR A 89 -3.84 14.01 -6.50
CA THR A 89 -2.38 13.89 -6.47
C THR A 89 -1.99 12.69 -5.63
N ILE A 90 -1.09 11.87 -6.15
CA ILE A 90 -0.56 10.70 -5.47
C ILE A 90 0.97 10.75 -5.44
N CYS A 91 1.56 10.07 -4.47
CA CYS A 91 2.97 9.69 -4.47
C CYS A 91 3.12 8.19 -4.61
N GLN A 92 4.30 7.74 -5.06
CA GLN A 92 4.60 6.32 -5.19
C GLN A 92 5.58 5.88 -4.12
N VAL A 93 5.24 4.82 -3.38
CA VAL A 93 6.13 4.24 -2.36
C VAL A 93 6.40 2.76 -2.63
N ASN A 94 7.55 2.25 -2.19
CA ASN A 94 7.83 0.81 -2.17
C ASN A 94 7.18 0.13 -0.96
N TYR A 95 7.45 -1.17 -0.81
CA TYR A 95 6.90 -1.98 0.26
C TYR A 95 7.39 -1.56 1.65
N ASP A 96 8.68 -1.26 1.81
CA ASP A 96 9.26 -0.90 3.10
C ASP A 96 8.77 0.48 3.57
N GLU A 97 8.74 1.46 2.67
CA GLU A 97 8.17 2.79 2.89
C GLU A 97 6.69 2.69 3.28
N ARG A 98 5.91 1.86 2.57
CA ARG A 98 4.53 1.57 2.91
C ARG A 98 4.41 1.00 4.32
N LYS A 99 5.25 0.03 4.68
CA LYS A 99 5.23 -0.60 6.00
C LYS A 99 5.50 0.43 7.11
N ARG A 100 6.46 1.33 6.93
CA ARG A 100 6.73 2.43 7.88
C ARG A 100 5.54 3.38 8.03
N ILE A 101 4.84 3.70 6.94
CA ILE A 101 3.60 4.49 7.00
C ILE A 101 2.54 3.76 7.83
N GLU A 102 2.34 2.46 7.61
CA GLU A 102 1.38 1.64 8.35
C GLU A 102 1.73 1.52 9.85
N GLU A 103 3.02 1.52 10.19
CA GLU A 103 3.48 1.51 11.57
C GLU A 103 3.17 2.84 12.29
N LYS A 104 3.28 3.98 11.59
CA LYS A 104 3.16 5.33 12.15
C LYS A 104 1.81 6.00 11.95
N ALA A 105 0.95 5.45 11.12
CA ALA A 105 -0.33 6.04 10.80
C ALA A 105 -1.42 4.97 10.61
N ASP A 106 -2.65 5.35 10.88
CA ASP A 106 -3.79 4.55 10.47
C ASP A 106 -4.12 4.86 9.02
N VAL A 107 -3.94 3.85 8.19
CA VAL A 107 -4.22 3.89 6.76
C VAL A 107 -5.54 3.21 6.48
N GLY A 108 -6.30 3.75 5.53
CA GLY A 108 -7.46 3.07 4.96
C GLY A 108 -7.02 2.00 3.97
N PHE A 109 -7.42 0.76 4.22
CA PHE A 109 -7.42 -0.35 3.26
C PHE A 109 -8.70 -1.16 3.41
N GLY A 110 -9.38 -1.43 2.30
CA GLY A 110 -10.52 -2.34 2.29
C GLY A 110 -11.66 -1.92 1.37
N VAL A 111 -12.58 -2.86 1.17
CA VAL A 111 -13.74 -2.77 0.25
C VAL A 111 -14.67 -1.59 0.60
N ALA A 112 -14.69 -1.15 1.85
CA ALA A 112 -15.48 -0.01 2.31
C ALA A 112 -14.83 1.36 2.01
N GLU A 113 -13.52 1.38 1.73
CA GLU A 113 -12.72 2.60 1.57
C GLU A 113 -11.98 2.55 0.22
N ASN A 114 -12.72 2.14 -0.81
CA ASN A 114 -12.29 1.93 -2.20
C ASN A 114 -11.83 3.23 -2.89
N PHE A 115 -10.76 3.87 -2.38
CA PHE A 115 -10.13 4.96 -3.09
C PHE A 115 -9.29 4.42 -4.24
N LYS A 116 -9.93 4.19 -5.38
CA LYS A 116 -9.31 3.68 -6.60
C LYS A 116 -8.77 4.82 -7.44
N VAL A 117 -7.57 4.65 -7.96
CA VAL A 117 -6.91 5.62 -8.85
C VAL A 117 -6.37 4.90 -10.07
N LEU A 118 -6.23 5.65 -11.17
CA LEU A 118 -5.46 5.18 -12.31
C LEU A 118 -3.96 5.25 -11.96
N PHE A 119 -3.29 4.12 -11.93
CA PHE A 119 -1.88 4.01 -11.55
C PHE A 119 -1.14 3.14 -12.55
N ASN A 120 -0.20 3.72 -13.29
CA ASN A 120 0.55 3.03 -14.35
C ASN A 120 -0.40 2.32 -15.35
N GLY A 121 -1.44 3.02 -15.79
CA GLY A 121 -2.44 2.53 -16.74
C GLY A 121 -3.43 1.49 -16.18
N ASN A 122 -3.36 1.18 -14.89
CA ASN A 122 -4.23 0.19 -14.25
C ASN A 122 -5.00 0.81 -13.09
N VAL A 123 -6.22 0.35 -12.85
CA VAL A 123 -6.99 0.74 -11.65
C VAL A 123 -6.36 0.08 -10.42
N ARG A 124 -5.91 0.88 -9.45
CA ARG A 124 -5.34 0.39 -8.19
C ARG A 124 -5.91 1.13 -6.99
N GLN A 125 -5.95 0.44 -5.86
CA GLN A 125 -6.29 1.06 -4.59
C GLN A 125 -5.13 1.92 -4.10
N ALA A 126 -5.40 3.17 -3.76
CA ALA A 126 -4.47 4.08 -3.11
C ALA A 126 -4.53 3.93 -1.60
N LEU A 127 -3.38 4.08 -0.95
CA LEU A 127 -3.31 4.30 0.50
C LEU A 127 -3.87 5.69 0.81
N VAL A 128 -4.77 5.75 1.77
CA VAL A 128 -5.24 7.01 2.35
C VAL A 128 -4.83 7.05 3.81
N VAL A 129 -4.00 8.03 4.17
CA VAL A 129 -3.62 8.26 5.58
C VAL A 129 -4.77 8.99 6.27
N LYS A 130 -5.37 8.38 7.29
CA LYS A 130 -6.51 8.99 8.01
C LYS A 130 -6.10 9.76 9.23
N ARG A 131 -5.17 9.21 10.00
CA ARG A 131 -4.61 9.83 11.21
C ARG A 131 -3.22 9.31 11.47
N LEU A 132 -2.39 10.16 12.08
CA LEU A 132 -1.09 9.75 12.59
C LEU A 132 -1.28 9.07 13.95
N LYS A 133 -0.46 8.06 14.24
CA LYS A 133 -0.41 7.42 15.55
C LYS A 133 0.43 8.29 16.49
N GLU A 134 0.02 8.35 17.75
CA GLU A 134 0.69 9.14 18.78
C GLU A 134 2.15 8.68 18.93
N GLY A 135 3.10 9.63 18.92
CA GLY A 135 4.54 9.37 18.95
C GLY A 135 5.30 9.55 17.63
N ALA A 136 4.61 9.76 16.50
CA ALA A 136 5.27 10.01 15.21
C ALA A 136 5.85 11.44 15.05
N ALA A 137 5.58 12.35 15.99
CA ALA A 137 5.93 13.78 15.89
C ALA A 137 6.82 14.31 17.03
N ALA A 138 7.32 13.48 17.94
CA ALA A 138 8.08 13.98 19.09
C ALA A 138 9.51 13.45 19.10
N ARG A 139 10.46 14.31 18.68
CA ARG A 139 11.76 14.58 19.33
C ARG A 139 12.72 15.23 18.33
N ASP A 140 12.43 16.48 17.99
CA ASP A 140 13.47 17.49 17.85
C ASP A 140 13.12 18.53 18.91
N GLU A 141 13.83 18.52 20.04
CA GLU A 141 14.12 19.67 20.89
C GLU A 141 15.04 19.18 22.03
N ASP A 142 16.31 19.53 21.82
CA ASP A 142 17.26 20.06 22.79
C ASP A 142 17.83 19.12 23.87
N LYS A 143 19.04 18.67 23.52
CA LYS A 143 20.12 18.49 24.49
C LYS A 143 20.37 19.85 25.16
N GLU A 144 20.14 19.93 26.46
CA GLU A 144 20.96 20.78 27.32
C GLU A 144 21.44 19.90 28.47
N GLU A 145 22.71 19.49 28.34
CA GLU A 145 23.52 19.08 29.47
C GLU A 145 23.73 20.33 30.34
N ASP A 146 23.29 20.29 31.59
CA ASP A 146 23.96 21.08 32.62
C ASP A 146 24.19 20.18 33.84
N LYS A 147 25.43 19.68 33.88
CA LYS A 147 26.12 19.34 35.11
C LYS A 147 26.39 20.66 35.83
N ASN A 148 26.11 20.73 37.12
CA ASN A 148 26.89 21.45 38.16
C ASN A 148 26.23 21.06 39.48
N GLU A 149 26.81 20.13 40.22
CA GLU A 149 27.96 20.26 41.13
C GLU A 149 27.46 20.34 42.58
N ASP A 150 28.03 19.45 43.39
CA ASP A 150 27.78 19.27 44.81
C ASP A 150 28.19 20.52 45.60
N GLU A 151 27.30 21.05 46.43
CA GLU A 151 27.56 21.68 47.72
C GLU A 151 26.16 22.00 48.30
N GLU A 152 25.78 21.65 49.52
CA GLU A 152 26.53 21.82 50.75
C GLU A 152 25.88 20.93 51.82
N ALA A 153 26.69 20.08 52.44
CA ALA A 153 26.37 19.48 53.72
C ALA A 153 26.95 20.40 54.81
N ARG A 154 26.08 21.04 55.60
CA ARG A 154 26.27 21.31 57.04
C ARG A 154 25.05 21.93 57.69
#